data_AF-A0A485AAE2-F1
#
_entry.id   AF-A0A485AAE2-F1
#
_cell.length_a   1.000
_cell.length_b   1.000
_cell.length_c   1.000
_cell.angle_alpha   90.00
_cell.angle_beta   90.00
_cell.angle_gamma   90.00
#
_symmetry.space_group_name_H-M   'P 1'
#
loop_
_entity.id
_entity.type
_entity.pdbx_description
1 polymer ?
#
loop_
_entity_poly.entity_id
_entity_poly.type
_entity_poly.pdbx_seq_one_letter_code
_entity_poly.pdbx_strand_id
1 'polypeptide(L)' 'MTEKEKLIARLNELGVQLGREVNTGGTIQELSMRIAELEERTGWRHGYRWR' A
#
# COMPACT_ATOMS: atom_id res chain seq x y z
N MET A 1 -16.76 9.90 1.32
CA MET A 1 -15.33 9.65 1.57
C MET A 1 -14.51 10.52 0.64
N THR A 2 -13.52 11.23 1.18
CA THR A 2 -12.59 12.02 0.38
C THR A 2 -11.55 11.12 -0.30
N GLU A 3 -10.88 11.60 -1.36
CA GLU A 3 -9.80 10.85 -2.03
C GLU A 3 -8.71 10.41 -1.04
N LYS A 4 -8.38 11.28 -0.09
CA LYS A 4 -7.43 10.98 0.98
C LYS A 4 -7.88 9.79 1.84
N GLU A 5 -9.16 9.71 2.19
CA GLU A 5 -9.69 8.59 2.98
C GLU A 5 -9.65 7.26 2.22
N LYS A 6 -9.93 7.27 0.91
CA LYS A 6 -9.80 6.07 0.07
C LYS A 6 -8.37 5.55 0.06
N LEU A 7 -7.38 6.45 -0.05
CA LEU A 7 -5.97 6.09 0.00
C LEU A 7 -5.57 5.56 1.37
N ILE A 8 -6.02 6.19 2.46
CA ILE A 8 -5.76 5.72 3.82
C ILE A 8 -6.32 4.31 4.05
N ALA A 9 -7.54 4.03 3.58
CA ALA A 9 -8.14 2.70 3.66
C ALA A 9 -7.31 1.65 2.88
N ARG A 10 -6.93 1.97 1.64
CA ARG A 10 -6.10 1.11 0.79
C ARG A 10 -4.73 0.81 1.41
N LEU A 11 -4.09 1.86 1.96
CA LEU A 11 -2.79 1.73 2.62
C LEU A 11 -2.89 0.81 3.84
N ASN A 12 -3.92 0.99 4.68
CA ASN A 12 -4.18 0.13 5.84
C ASN A 12 -4.39 -1.34 5.43
N GLU A 13 -5.19 -1.60 4.40
CA GLU A 13 -5.36 -2.98 3.89
C GLU A 13 -4.03 -3.59 3.45
N LEU A 14 -3.19 -2.83 2.74
CA LEU A 14 -1.85 -3.29 2.35
C LEU A 14 -0.94 -3.52 3.56
N GLY A 15 -1.00 -2.65 4.57
CA GLY A 15 -0.27 -2.83 5.84
C GLY A 15 -0.66 -4.13 6.54
N VAL A 16 -1.95 -4.43 6.62
CA VAL A 16 -2.48 -5.68 7.19
C VAL A 16 -2.02 -6.89 6.38
N GLN A 17 -2.14 -6.86 5.05
CA GLN A 17 -1.69 -7.95 4.16
C GLN A 17 -0.19 -8.21 4.28
N LEU A 18 0.60 -7.15 4.49
CA LEU A 18 2.05 -7.23 4.62
C LEU A 18 2.50 -7.48 6.08
N GLY A 19 1.57 -7.48 7.04
CA GLY A 19 1.87 -7.61 8.47
C GLY A 19 2.78 -6.50 9.01
N ARG A 20 2.71 -5.29 8.45
CA ARG A 20 3.54 -4.14 8.84
C ARG A 20 2.70 -2.90 9.06
N GLU A 21 3.12 -2.09 10.03
CA GLU A 21 2.54 -0.78 10.25
C GLU A 21 2.85 0.14 9.07
N VAL A 22 1.81 0.78 8.54
CA VAL A 22 1.90 1.72 7.42
C VAL A 22 1.59 3.13 7.90
N ASN A 23 2.39 4.09 7.47
CA ASN A 23 2.19 5.47 7.86
C ASN A 23 1.18 6.14 6.93
N THR A 24 -0.01 6.42 7.47
CA THR A 24 -1.16 7.09 6.83
C THR A 24 -1.09 8.62 6.92
N GLY A 25 0.00 9.16 7.50
CA GLY A 25 0.31 10.57 7.54
C GLY A 25 0.97 11.05 6.24
N GLY A 26 0.58 12.25 5.81
CA GLY A 26 1.12 12.91 4.62
C GLY A 26 0.06 13.45 3.67
N THR A 27 0.53 13.90 2.51
CA THR A 27 -0.28 14.36 1.38
C THR A 27 -0.82 13.19 0.56
N ILE A 28 -1.84 13.45 -0.27
CA ILE A 28 -2.44 12.46 -1.18
C ILE A 28 -1.38 11.82 -2.08
N GLN A 29 -0.40 12.61 -2.57
CA GLN A 29 0.70 12.09 -3.40
C GLN A 29 1.61 11.14 -2.64
N GLU A 30 2.00 11.46 -1.41
CA GLU A 30 2.86 10.58 -0.59
C GLU A 30 2.16 9.24 -0.28
N LEU A 31 0.86 9.31 0.05
CA LEU A 31 0.05 8.10 0.27
C LEU A 31 -0.05 7.26 -1.00
N SER A 32 -0.31 7.89 -2.15
CA SER A 32 -0.43 7.20 -3.44
C SER A 32 0.89 6.55 -3.86
N MET A 33 2.02 7.24 -3.66
CA MET A 33 3.34 6.70 -3.98
C MET A 33 3.70 5.51 -3.08
N ARG A 34 3.40 5.59 -1.78
CA ARG A 34 3.56 4.45 -0.86
C ARG A 34 2.71 3.27 -1.29
N ILE A 35 1.43 3.47 -1.60
CA ILE A 35 0.54 2.39 -2.07
C ILE A 35 1.16 1.70 -3.29
N ALA A 36 1.60 2.44 -4.30
CA ALA A 36 2.22 1.88 -5.50
C ALA A 36 3.47 1.04 -5.19
N GLU A 37 4.35 1.52 -4.31
CA GLU A 37 5.55 0.76 -3.89
C GLU A 37 5.19 -0.51 -3.10
N LEU A 38 4.19 -0.42 -2.22
CA LEU A 38 3.70 -1.55 -1.43
C LEU A 38 3.05 -2.61 -2.32
N GLU A 39 2.21 -2.19 -3.27
CA GLU A 39 1.53 -3.05 -4.24
C GLU A 39 2.54 -3.75 -5.16
N GLU A 40 3.54 -3.02 -5.65
CA GLU A 40 4.62 -3.60 -6.44
C GLU A 40 5.35 -4.69 -5.64
N ARG A 41 5.77 -4.39 -4.40
CA ARG A 41 6.42 -5.37 -3.50
C ARG A 41 5.54 -6.59 -3.16
N THR A 42 4.21 -6.43 -3.08
CA THR A 42 3.29 -7.57 -2.92
C THR A 42 3.14 -8.38 -4.21
N GLY A 43 3.19 -7.74 -5.38
CA GLY A 43 3.23 -8.40 -6.68
C GLY A 43 4.49 -9.26 -6.83
N TRP A 44 5.63 -8.76 -6.37
CA TRP A 44 6.87 -9.54 -6.30
C TRP A 44 6.75 -10.77 -5.39
N ARG A 45 5.99 -10.67 -4.29
CA ARG A 45 5.83 -11.75 -3.30
C ARG A 45 4.85 -12.85 -3.73
N HIS A 46 3.87 -12.55 -4.57
CA HIS A 46 2.90 -13.55 -5.06
C HIS A 46 3.21 -14.12 -6.46
N GLY A 47 4.05 -13.45 -7.27
CA GLY A 47 4.23 -13.79 -8.69
C GLY A 47 5.58 -14.39 -9.12
N TYR A 48 6.64 -14.30 -8.31
CA TYR A 48 7.98 -14.75 -8.73
C TYR A 48 8.53 -15.84 -7.81
N ARG A 49 7.72 -16.88 -7.58
CA ARG A 49 8.25 -18.18 -7.20
C ARG A 49 8.61 -18.91 -8.49
N TRP A 50 9.83 -18.68 -8.96
CA TRP A 50 10.64 -19.53 -9.83
C TRP A 50 9.86 -20.54 -10.68
N ARG A 51 9.69 -20.23 -11.97
CA ARG A 51 9.69 -21.27 -13.00
C ARG A 51 11.07 -21.26 -13.65
#